data_AF-A0A420RHH9-F1
#
_entry.id   AF-A0A420RHH9-F1
#
_cell.length_a   1.000
_cell.length_b   1.000
_cell.length_c   1.000
_cell.angle_alpha   90.00
_cell.angle_beta   90.00
_cell.angle_gamma   90.00
#
_symmetry.space_group_name_H-M   'P 1'
#
loop_
_entity.id
_entity.type
_entity.pdbx_description
1 polymer ?
#
loop_
_entity_poly.entity_id
_entity_poly.type
_entity_poly.pdbx_seq_one_letter_code
_entity_poly.pdbx_strand_id
1 'polypeptide(L)'
;MAAFTLPDPPSANKTNLAIAELVLYIILFIPAIPLAWKHGKAGMTCWPIFLSYFPLRFVADGYQIAKRNDPEIPNAVIIMTTAGSIACLSLTIIGLIYEVNVILPLPPKRWTERILLAVTHLSITAGITLSTYGGAPKFGAPGGVLSQHLNQIGTCMMLFVMIFGVGWWLWWTGKRVTAMKSHPNFIPARFLLLTACAAFPFQLVRLGYTLTYSFTPYSSLDPVSGTFATRLVLMFGMQMIVAVIVTVGGWRGTGAVPNSAQSGARQGFGSVANPWV
;
A
#
# COMPACT_ATOMS: atom_id res chain seq x y z
N MET A 1 19.30 -37.40 -20.80
CA MET A 1 18.22 -36.39 -20.91
C MET A 1 17.40 -36.48 -19.64
N ALA A 2 17.53 -35.52 -18.71
CA ALA A 2 16.67 -35.48 -17.53
C ALA A 2 15.25 -35.13 -18.01
N ALA A 3 14.27 -35.96 -17.68
CA ALA A 3 12.88 -35.69 -17.98
C ALA A 3 12.47 -34.39 -17.29
N PHE A 4 11.97 -33.42 -18.06
CA PHE A 4 11.41 -32.18 -17.54
C PHE A 4 10.08 -32.53 -16.87
N THR A 5 10.12 -32.82 -15.57
CA THR A 5 8.91 -33.01 -14.77
C THR A 5 8.30 -31.64 -14.52
N LEU A 6 7.09 -31.42 -15.01
CA LEU A 6 6.33 -30.22 -14.69
C LEU A 6 6.11 -30.14 -13.17
N PRO A 7 6.06 -28.92 -12.59
CA PRO A 7 5.73 -28.76 -11.18
C PRO A 7 4.36 -29.38 -10.89
N ASP A 8 4.22 -30.00 -9.73
CA ASP A 8 2.93 -30.49 -9.25
C ASP A 8 1.91 -29.35 -9.18
N PRO A 9 0.60 -29.66 -9.34
CA PRO A 9 -0.46 -28.68 -9.14
C PRO A 9 -0.45 -28.14 -7.70
N PRO A 10 -1.02 -26.95 -7.45
CA PRO A 10 -1.14 -26.38 -6.12
C PRO A 10 -1.75 -27.37 -5.12
N SER A 11 -1.16 -27.49 -3.93
CA SER A 11 -1.74 -28.34 -2.88
C SER A 11 -3.11 -27.82 -2.44
N ALA A 12 -3.97 -28.73 -1.97
CA ALA A 12 -5.32 -28.37 -1.50
C ALA A 12 -5.32 -27.23 -0.46
N ASN A 13 -4.30 -27.19 0.41
CA ASN A 13 -4.12 -26.10 1.39
C ASN A 13 -3.90 -24.73 0.71
N LYS A 14 -3.13 -24.66 -0.38
CA LYS A 14 -2.89 -23.42 -1.14
C LYS A 14 -4.17 -22.96 -1.84
N THR A 15 -4.96 -23.87 -2.42
CA THR A 15 -6.25 -23.53 -3.03
C THR A 15 -7.27 -23.07 -2.00
N ASN A 16 -7.38 -23.78 -0.86
CA ASN A 16 -8.26 -23.38 0.23
C ASN A 16 -7.88 -22.02 0.81
N LEU A 17 -6.58 -21.73 0.89
CA LEU A 17 -6.11 -20.40 1.26
C LEU A 17 -6.59 -19.35 0.28
N ALA A 18 -6.36 -19.51 -1.03
CA ALA A 18 -6.82 -18.56 -2.04
C ALA A 18 -8.34 -18.29 -1.96
N ILE A 19 -9.16 -19.32 -1.71
CA ILE A 19 -10.61 -19.17 -1.49
C ILE A 19 -10.87 -18.31 -0.23
N ALA A 20 -10.18 -18.58 0.87
CA ALA A 20 -10.32 -17.81 2.10
C ALA A 20 -9.85 -16.36 1.92
N GLU A 21 -8.73 -16.11 1.22
CA GLU A 21 -8.23 -14.77 0.89
C GLU A 21 -9.29 -13.98 0.13
N LEU A 22 -9.86 -14.58 -0.93
CA LEU A 22 -10.90 -13.96 -1.75
C LEU A 22 -12.12 -13.56 -0.91
N VAL A 23 -12.64 -14.46 -0.09
CA VAL A 23 -13.81 -14.21 0.77
C VAL A 23 -13.52 -13.07 1.75
N LEU A 24 -12.35 -13.09 2.41
CA LEU A 24 -11.99 -12.07 3.40
C LEU A 24 -11.80 -10.69 2.75
N TYR A 25 -11.17 -10.62 1.57
CA TYR A 25 -11.04 -9.35 0.85
C TYR A 25 -12.40 -8.83 0.34
N ILE A 26 -13.34 -9.68 -0.05
CA ILE A 26 -14.71 -9.26 -0.41
C ILE A 26 -15.42 -8.65 0.81
N ILE A 27 -15.35 -9.33 1.96
CA ILE A 27 -15.94 -8.83 3.21
C ILE A 27 -15.34 -7.47 3.58
N LEU A 28 -14.02 -7.31 3.42
CA LEU A 28 -13.32 -6.05 3.73
C LEU A 28 -13.55 -4.96 2.68
N PHE A 29 -13.85 -5.32 1.43
CA PHE A 29 -14.13 -4.36 0.37
C PHE A 29 -15.44 -3.59 0.62
N ILE A 30 -16.47 -4.26 1.14
CA ILE A 30 -17.78 -3.64 1.45
C ILE A 30 -17.64 -2.40 2.36
N PRO A 31 -16.98 -2.46 3.53
CA PRO A 31 -16.76 -1.29 4.36
C PRO A 31 -15.68 -0.33 3.81
N ALA A 32 -14.83 -0.75 2.88
CA ALA A 32 -13.83 0.14 2.27
C ALA A 32 -14.45 1.10 1.24
N ILE A 33 -15.49 0.66 0.51
CA ILE A 33 -16.22 1.44 -0.49
C ILE A 33 -16.59 2.84 0.06
N PRO A 34 -17.41 2.99 1.12
CA PRO A 34 -17.86 4.31 1.58
C PRO A 34 -16.74 5.28 1.98
N LEU A 35 -15.55 4.79 2.32
CA LEU A 35 -14.42 5.63 2.74
C LEU A 35 -14.00 6.61 1.64
N ALA A 36 -13.98 6.17 0.39
CA ALA A 36 -13.59 7.03 -0.74
C ALA A 36 -14.49 8.26 -0.89
N TRP A 37 -15.77 8.13 -0.58
CA TRP A 37 -16.69 9.26 -0.60
C TRP A 37 -16.63 10.10 0.69
N LYS A 38 -16.47 9.47 1.86
CA LYS A 38 -16.48 10.17 3.17
C LYS A 38 -15.30 11.11 3.38
N HIS A 39 -14.14 10.81 2.78
CA HIS A 39 -12.96 11.69 2.85
C HIS A 39 -12.97 12.83 1.82
N GLY A 40 -13.90 12.79 0.86
CA GLY A 40 -14.10 13.85 -0.13
C GLY A 40 -12.83 14.23 -0.89
N LYS A 41 -12.67 15.52 -1.21
CA LYS A 41 -11.54 16.03 -2.02
C LYS A 41 -10.17 15.83 -1.37
N ALA A 42 -10.10 15.83 -0.03
CA ALA A 42 -8.83 15.68 0.69
C ALA A 42 -8.26 14.26 0.54
N GLY A 43 -9.14 13.26 0.48
CA GLY A 43 -8.76 11.86 0.36
C GLY A 43 -8.69 11.29 -1.06
N MET A 44 -8.96 12.07 -2.11
CA MET A 44 -8.97 11.58 -3.50
C MET A 44 -7.64 10.94 -3.94
N THR A 45 -6.52 11.29 -3.31
CA THR A 45 -5.23 10.69 -3.61
C THR A 45 -5.08 9.30 -2.97
N CYS A 46 -5.67 9.06 -1.80
CA CYS A 46 -5.44 7.87 -0.99
C CYS A 46 -6.47 6.77 -1.27
N TRP A 47 -7.75 7.10 -1.17
CA TRP A 47 -8.81 6.09 -1.12
C TRP A 47 -9.08 5.37 -2.45
N PRO A 48 -9.01 6.02 -3.62
CA PRO A 48 -9.12 5.30 -4.89
C PRO A 48 -7.99 4.29 -5.09
N ILE A 49 -6.76 4.63 -4.66
CA ILE A 49 -5.62 3.71 -4.68
C ILE A 49 -5.89 2.53 -3.76
N PHE A 50 -6.38 2.80 -2.54
CA PHE A 50 -6.78 1.73 -1.62
C PHE A 50 -7.90 0.86 -2.18
N LEU A 51 -8.89 1.42 -2.88
CA LEU A 51 -9.93 0.62 -3.52
C LEU A 51 -9.39 -0.24 -4.68
N SER A 52 -8.39 0.25 -5.43
CA SER A 52 -7.77 -0.52 -6.52
C SER A 52 -6.98 -1.75 -6.04
N TYR A 53 -6.58 -1.78 -4.77
CA TYR A 53 -5.95 -2.96 -4.15
C TYR A 53 -6.86 -4.20 -4.21
N PHE A 54 -8.16 -4.05 -3.96
CA PHE A 54 -9.09 -5.18 -3.83
C PHE A 54 -9.31 -5.95 -5.15
N PRO A 55 -9.61 -5.30 -6.30
CA PRO A 55 -9.70 -5.99 -7.59
C PRO A 55 -8.42 -6.74 -7.97
N LEU A 56 -7.24 -6.19 -7.65
CA LEU A 56 -5.96 -6.88 -7.91
C LEU A 56 -5.87 -8.18 -7.11
N ARG A 57 -6.34 -8.18 -5.86
CA ARG A 57 -6.43 -9.39 -5.04
C ARG A 57 -7.48 -10.37 -5.57
N PHE A 58 -8.66 -9.89 -5.94
CA PHE A 58 -9.71 -10.75 -6.52
C PHE A 58 -9.23 -11.48 -7.78
N VAL A 59 -8.50 -10.78 -8.65
CA VAL A 59 -7.92 -11.39 -9.87
C VAL A 59 -6.81 -12.37 -9.51
N ALA A 60 -5.93 -12.06 -8.57
CA ALA A 60 -4.86 -12.96 -8.14
C ALA A 60 -5.43 -14.28 -7.58
N ASP A 61 -6.33 -14.17 -6.61
CA ASP A 61 -6.91 -15.31 -5.91
C ASP A 61 -7.85 -16.09 -6.83
N GLY A 62 -8.68 -15.39 -7.60
CA GLY A 62 -9.57 -15.99 -8.61
C GLY A 62 -8.80 -16.75 -9.69
N TYR A 63 -7.68 -16.20 -10.16
CA TYR A 63 -6.81 -16.90 -11.13
C TYR A 63 -6.23 -18.18 -10.52
N GLN A 64 -5.75 -18.13 -9.27
CA GLN A 64 -5.21 -19.31 -8.59
C GLN A 64 -6.26 -20.40 -8.37
N ILE A 65 -7.51 -20.03 -8.05
CA ILE A 65 -8.64 -20.97 -7.89
C ILE A 65 -9.05 -21.58 -9.24
N ALA A 66 -9.09 -20.79 -10.31
CA ALA A 66 -9.42 -21.24 -11.65
C ALA A 66 -8.38 -22.22 -12.21
N LYS A 67 -7.11 -22.02 -11.85
CA LYS A 67 -5.95 -22.80 -12.30
C LYS A 67 -5.49 -23.87 -11.30
N ARG A 68 -6.36 -24.27 -10.36
CA ARG A 68 -6.03 -25.24 -9.30
C ARG A 68 -5.59 -26.63 -9.80
N ASN A 69 -5.96 -27.01 -11.02
CA ASN A 69 -5.60 -28.32 -11.61
C ASN A 69 -4.40 -28.22 -12.56
N ASP A 70 -3.93 -27.00 -12.86
CA ASP A 70 -2.80 -26.77 -13.76
C ASP A 70 -1.49 -26.73 -12.95
N PRO A 71 -0.34 -27.03 -13.58
CA PRO A 71 0.96 -26.91 -12.93
C PRO A 71 1.19 -25.51 -12.35
N GLU A 72 1.77 -25.43 -11.15
CA GLU A 72 2.01 -24.15 -10.44
C GLU A 72 3.22 -23.41 -11.04
N ILE A 73 3.00 -22.75 -12.19
CA ILE A 73 4.03 -22.00 -12.93
C ILE A 73 3.83 -20.50 -12.71
N PRO A 74 4.90 -19.72 -12.43
CA PRO A 74 4.81 -18.27 -12.38
C PRO A 74 4.22 -17.69 -13.67
N ASN A 75 3.18 -16.87 -13.54
CA ASN A 75 2.46 -16.26 -14.67
C ASN A 75 2.41 -14.74 -14.51
N ALA A 76 2.45 -14.02 -15.64
CA ALA A 76 2.33 -12.57 -15.71
C ALA A 76 1.12 -12.02 -14.93
N VAL A 77 -0.03 -12.69 -14.93
CA VAL A 77 -1.22 -12.25 -14.18
C VAL A 77 -0.95 -12.20 -12.67
N ILE A 78 -0.42 -13.28 -12.09
CA ILE A 78 -0.11 -13.36 -10.66
C ILE A 78 1.02 -12.39 -10.28
N ILE A 79 2.04 -12.28 -11.13
CA ILE A 79 3.16 -11.36 -10.93
C ILE A 79 2.66 -9.90 -10.91
N MET A 80 1.89 -9.49 -11.91
CA MET A 80 1.39 -8.12 -12.05
C MET A 80 0.38 -7.75 -10.97
N THR A 81 -0.55 -8.65 -10.63
CA THR A 81 -1.52 -8.42 -9.56
C THR A 81 -0.86 -8.35 -8.19
N THR A 82 0.14 -9.19 -7.92
CA THR A 82 0.93 -9.12 -6.69
C THR A 82 1.73 -7.82 -6.60
N ALA A 83 2.45 -7.45 -7.67
CA ALA A 83 3.20 -6.20 -7.74
C ALA A 83 2.28 -4.98 -7.56
N GLY A 84 1.15 -4.96 -8.27
CA GLY A 84 0.14 -3.92 -8.14
C GLY A 84 -0.43 -3.82 -6.72
N SER A 85 -0.68 -4.96 -6.05
CA SER A 85 -1.20 -4.95 -4.68
C SER A 85 -0.21 -4.32 -3.69
N ILE A 86 1.10 -4.62 -3.84
CA ILE A 86 2.17 -3.99 -3.06
C ILE A 86 2.23 -2.49 -3.36
N ALA A 87 2.08 -2.09 -4.62
CA ALA A 87 2.04 -0.69 -5.03
C ALA A 87 0.88 0.04 -4.36
N CYS A 88 -0.33 -0.51 -4.45
CA CYS A 88 -1.52 0.11 -3.91
C CYS A 88 -1.41 0.34 -2.41
N LEU A 89 -0.97 -0.66 -1.62
CA LEU A 89 -0.82 -0.48 -0.17
C LEU A 89 0.28 0.51 0.20
N SER A 90 1.41 0.47 -0.51
CA SER A 90 2.51 1.43 -0.28
C SER A 90 2.08 2.87 -0.58
N LEU A 91 1.39 3.06 -1.71
CA LEU A 91 0.86 4.35 -2.13
C LEU A 91 -0.30 4.82 -1.26
N THR A 92 -1.07 3.89 -0.68
CA THR A 92 -2.11 4.22 0.31
C THR A 92 -1.48 4.83 1.55
N ILE A 93 -0.39 4.26 2.09
CA ILE A 93 0.31 4.83 3.26
C ILE A 93 0.83 6.24 2.95
N ILE A 94 1.44 6.43 1.77
CA ILE A 94 1.88 7.74 1.26
C ILE A 94 0.68 8.70 1.16
N GLY A 95 -0.44 8.24 0.63
CA GLY A 95 -1.69 8.99 0.49
C GLY A 95 -2.30 9.42 1.83
N LEU A 96 -2.25 8.57 2.86
CA LEU A 96 -2.72 8.91 4.21
C LEU A 96 -1.92 10.06 4.80
N ILE A 97 -0.58 10.03 4.66
CA ILE A 97 0.30 11.11 5.15
C ILE A 97 0.01 12.41 4.40
N TYR A 98 -0.15 12.32 3.08
CA TYR A 98 -0.53 13.46 2.25
C TYR A 98 -1.87 14.06 2.70
N GLU A 99 -2.88 13.23 2.93
CA GLU A 99 -4.21 13.67 3.37
C GLU A 99 -4.13 14.39 4.72
N VAL A 100 -3.36 13.88 5.68
CA VAL A 100 -3.09 14.56 6.96
C VAL A 100 -2.54 15.97 6.75
N ASN A 101 -1.56 16.13 5.85
CA ASN A 101 -0.94 17.42 5.55
C ASN A 101 -1.88 18.37 4.78
N VAL A 102 -2.82 17.84 3.98
CA VAL A 102 -3.84 18.65 3.29
C VAL A 102 -4.90 19.18 4.27
N ILE A 103 -5.29 18.34 5.23
CA ILE A 103 -6.30 18.64 6.25
C ILE A 103 -5.75 19.57 7.35
N LEU A 104 -4.44 19.53 7.61
CA LEU A 104 -3.72 20.42 8.51
C LEU A 104 -2.70 21.28 7.74
N PRO A 105 -3.14 22.35 7.06
CA PRO A 105 -2.25 23.16 6.22
C PRO A 105 -1.32 24.04 7.09
N LEU A 106 -0.13 23.53 7.39
CA LEU A 106 1.00 24.30 7.94
C LEU A 106 2.04 24.57 6.83
N PRO A 107 2.90 25.61 6.98
CA PRO A 107 4.09 25.75 6.15
C PRO A 107 4.99 24.50 6.32
N PRO A 108 5.63 24.00 5.24
CA PRO A 108 5.96 24.61 3.98
C PRO A 108 4.80 24.61 2.97
N LYS A 109 5.02 25.33 1.87
CA LYS A 109 4.02 25.56 0.82
C LYS A 109 3.42 24.23 0.34
N ARG A 110 2.12 24.22 0.01
CA ARG A 110 1.42 23.06 -0.59
C ARG A 110 2.18 22.41 -1.75
N TRP A 111 3.00 23.18 -2.47
CA TRP A 111 3.89 22.69 -3.51
C TRP A 111 4.94 21.68 -3.04
N THR A 112 5.56 21.90 -1.88
CA THR A 112 6.55 20.98 -1.31
C THR A 112 5.92 19.61 -1.01
N GLU A 113 4.72 19.59 -0.42
CA GLU A 113 4.01 18.33 -0.15
C GLU A 113 3.58 17.61 -1.43
N ARG A 114 3.22 18.35 -2.49
CA ARG A 114 2.91 17.76 -3.81
C ARG A 114 4.15 17.19 -4.49
N ILE A 115 5.29 17.87 -4.39
CA ILE A 115 6.57 17.38 -4.92
C ILE A 115 6.98 16.12 -4.16
N LEU A 116 6.88 16.12 -2.83
CA LEU A 116 7.24 14.96 -2.01
C LEU A 116 6.32 13.77 -2.30
N LEU A 117 5.01 14.01 -2.43
CA LEU A 117 4.06 13.00 -2.92
C LEU A 117 4.48 12.47 -4.30
N ALA A 118 4.75 13.34 -5.27
CA ALA A 118 5.11 12.92 -6.62
C ALA A 118 6.42 12.11 -6.65
N VAL A 119 7.46 12.57 -5.94
CA VAL A 119 8.76 11.90 -5.87
C VAL A 119 8.64 10.54 -5.20
N THR A 120 7.96 10.45 -4.04
CA THR A 120 7.79 9.17 -3.34
C THR A 120 6.93 8.20 -4.16
N HIS A 121 5.85 8.68 -4.78
CA HIS A 121 4.97 7.90 -5.64
C HIS A 121 5.69 7.36 -6.88
N LEU A 122 6.42 8.22 -7.61
CA LEU A 122 7.17 7.81 -8.79
C LEU A 122 8.31 6.86 -8.43
N SER A 123 9.02 7.13 -7.33
CA SER A 123 10.14 6.30 -6.90
C SER A 123 9.69 4.90 -6.50
N ILE A 124 8.58 4.77 -5.75
CA ILE A 124 8.08 3.44 -5.37
C ILE A 124 7.50 2.69 -6.57
N THR A 125 6.83 3.38 -7.48
CA THR A 125 6.30 2.80 -8.72
C THR A 125 7.44 2.31 -9.62
N ALA A 126 8.53 3.08 -9.73
CA ALA A 126 9.73 2.69 -10.44
C ALA A 126 10.40 1.46 -9.81
N GLY A 127 10.56 1.43 -8.47
CA GLY A 127 11.11 0.27 -7.76
C GLY A 127 10.28 -1.00 -7.96
N ILE A 128 8.95 -0.88 -7.91
CA ILE A 128 8.04 -2.01 -8.20
C ILE A 128 8.17 -2.46 -9.65
N THR A 129 8.22 -1.53 -10.60
CA THR A 129 8.35 -1.86 -12.02
C THR A 129 9.68 -2.56 -12.31
N LEU A 130 10.79 -2.04 -11.79
CA LEU A 130 12.13 -2.63 -11.94
C LEU A 130 12.21 -4.02 -11.30
N SER A 131 11.66 -4.17 -10.09
CA SER A 131 11.65 -5.47 -9.40
C SER A 131 10.79 -6.51 -10.12
N THR A 132 9.61 -6.11 -10.57
CA THR A 132 8.66 -6.97 -11.30
C THR A 132 9.21 -7.39 -12.65
N TYR A 133 9.77 -6.45 -13.42
CA TYR A 133 10.35 -6.72 -14.72
C TYR A 133 11.63 -7.55 -14.61
N GLY A 134 12.56 -7.14 -13.74
CA GLY A 134 13.81 -7.87 -13.51
C GLY A 134 13.61 -9.26 -12.92
N GLY A 135 12.62 -9.40 -12.03
CA GLY A 135 12.23 -10.66 -11.39
C GLY A 135 11.33 -11.56 -12.22
N ALA A 136 10.96 -11.14 -13.45
CA ALA A 136 10.17 -11.98 -14.34
C ALA A 136 10.93 -13.28 -14.67
N PRO A 137 10.29 -14.46 -14.60
CA PRO A 137 10.95 -15.73 -14.87
C PRO A 137 11.55 -15.78 -16.28
N LYS A 138 12.79 -16.27 -16.40
CA LYS A 138 13.46 -16.51 -17.69
C LYS A 138 14.27 -17.79 -17.65
N PHE A 139 13.88 -18.75 -18.48
CA PHE A 139 14.57 -20.03 -18.59
C PHE A 139 16.01 -19.85 -19.12
N GLY A 140 16.97 -20.53 -18.48
CA GLY A 140 18.39 -20.48 -18.87
C GLY A 140 19.14 -19.20 -18.49
N ALA A 141 18.49 -18.24 -17.82
CA ALA A 141 19.17 -17.03 -17.32
C ALA A 141 19.83 -17.27 -15.95
N PRO A 142 20.97 -16.60 -15.65
CA PRO A 142 21.57 -16.61 -14.32
C PRO A 142 20.54 -16.17 -13.26
N GLY A 143 20.31 -17.01 -12.24
CA GLY A 143 19.31 -16.76 -11.19
C GLY A 143 17.85 -17.00 -11.61
N GLY A 144 17.57 -17.52 -12.81
CA GLY A 144 16.22 -17.91 -13.25
C GLY A 144 15.26 -16.76 -13.57
N VAL A 145 15.77 -15.52 -13.63
CA VAL A 145 14.99 -14.30 -13.86
C VAL A 145 15.56 -13.46 -15.00
N LEU A 146 14.78 -12.53 -15.54
CA LEU A 146 15.15 -11.70 -16.67
C LEU A 146 16.41 -10.86 -16.41
N SER A 147 16.50 -10.28 -15.21
CA SER A 147 17.68 -9.56 -14.74
C SER A 147 17.71 -9.50 -13.21
N GLN A 148 18.59 -10.30 -12.61
CA GLN A 148 18.76 -10.35 -11.16
C GLN A 148 19.14 -8.99 -10.57
N HIS A 149 20.02 -8.24 -11.23
CA HIS A 149 20.41 -6.90 -10.79
C HIS A 149 19.23 -5.92 -10.81
N LEU A 150 18.39 -5.93 -11.85
CA LEU A 150 17.20 -5.07 -11.89
C LEU A 150 16.21 -5.44 -10.78
N ASN A 151 16.05 -6.75 -10.51
CA ASN A 151 15.21 -7.22 -9.41
C ASN A 151 15.68 -6.68 -8.05
N GLN A 152 16.97 -6.84 -7.77
CA GLN A 152 17.61 -6.40 -6.53
C GLN A 152 17.58 -4.88 -6.38
N ILE A 153 17.95 -4.13 -7.43
CA ILE A 153 17.94 -2.66 -7.41
C ILE A 153 16.53 -2.14 -7.18
N GLY A 154 15.53 -2.66 -7.90
CA GLY A 154 14.13 -2.27 -7.73
C GLY A 154 13.64 -2.52 -6.30
N THR A 155 14.01 -3.66 -5.72
CA THR A 155 13.59 -4.03 -4.37
C THR A 155 14.29 -3.22 -3.28
N CYS A 156 15.59 -2.96 -3.43
CA CYS A 156 16.33 -2.03 -2.58
C CYS A 156 15.74 -0.62 -2.66
N MET A 157 15.39 -0.16 -3.86
CA MET A 157 14.78 1.16 -4.07
C MET A 157 13.43 1.28 -3.36
N MET A 158 12.55 0.27 -3.47
CA MET A 158 11.27 0.25 -2.73
C MET A 158 11.48 0.38 -1.22
N LEU A 159 12.39 -0.42 -0.67
CA LEU A 159 12.65 -0.43 0.77
C LEU A 159 13.30 0.89 1.23
N PHE A 160 14.25 1.42 0.45
CA PHE A 160 14.89 2.71 0.72
C PHE A 160 13.86 3.85 0.75
N VAL A 161 12.97 3.92 -0.24
CA VAL A 161 11.92 4.95 -0.30
C VAL A 161 10.95 4.79 0.87
N MET A 162 10.57 3.56 1.23
CA MET A 162 9.67 3.32 2.36
C MET A 162 10.32 3.70 3.69
N ILE A 163 11.54 3.25 3.97
CA ILE A 163 12.23 3.53 5.24
C ILE A 163 12.61 5.01 5.35
N PHE A 164 13.37 5.53 4.38
CA PHE A 164 13.94 6.86 4.49
C PHE A 164 13.01 7.94 3.98
N GLY A 165 12.31 7.72 2.86
CA GLY A 165 11.36 8.71 2.32
C GLY A 165 10.09 8.80 3.17
N VAL A 166 9.35 7.70 3.27
CA VAL A 166 8.07 7.66 3.98
C VAL A 166 8.27 7.72 5.50
N GLY A 167 9.27 7.03 6.05
CA GLY A 167 9.58 7.10 7.48
C GLY A 167 9.97 8.51 7.94
N TRP A 168 10.79 9.23 7.17
CA TRP A 168 11.11 10.64 7.44
C TRP A 168 9.85 11.53 7.38
N TRP A 169 9.01 11.33 6.36
CA TRP A 169 7.78 12.10 6.21
C TRP A 169 6.79 11.86 7.36
N LEU A 170 6.62 10.60 7.79
CA LEU A 170 5.82 10.22 8.96
C LEU A 170 6.31 10.92 10.22
N TRP A 171 7.62 10.89 10.47
CA TRP A 171 8.23 11.54 11.64
C TRP A 171 7.94 13.04 11.66
N TRP A 172 8.15 13.70 10.52
CA TRP A 172 7.95 15.14 10.38
C TRP A 172 6.47 15.53 10.50
N THR A 173 5.57 14.81 9.84
CA THR A 173 4.12 15.01 9.96
C THR A 173 3.63 14.74 11.39
N GLY A 174 4.21 13.78 12.10
CA GLY A 174 3.90 13.51 13.51
C GLY A 174 4.23 14.68 14.44
N LYS A 175 5.40 15.31 14.26
CA LYS A 175 5.75 16.53 14.99
C LYS A 175 4.76 17.67 14.70
N ARG A 176 4.29 17.81 13.46
CA ARG A 176 3.31 18.84 13.08
C ARG A 176 1.94 18.60 13.71
N VAL A 177 1.42 17.38 13.62
CA VAL A 177 0.10 17.03 14.20
C VAL A 177 0.10 17.29 15.70
N THR A 178 1.16 16.89 16.40
CA THR A 178 1.26 17.07 17.86
C THR A 178 1.40 18.53 18.30
N ALA A 179 1.92 19.41 17.44
CA ALA A 179 1.96 20.85 17.68
C ALA A 179 0.58 21.53 17.54
N MET A 180 -0.37 20.90 16.83
CA MET A 180 -1.67 21.50 16.45
C MET A 180 -2.87 20.90 17.20
N LYS A 181 -2.72 20.64 18.51
CA LYS A 181 -3.79 20.03 19.33
C LYS A 181 -5.10 20.83 19.37
N SER A 182 -5.02 22.15 19.19
CA SER A 182 -6.16 23.06 19.20
C SER A 182 -6.89 23.19 17.86
N HIS A 183 -6.37 22.58 16.78
CA HIS A 183 -7.00 22.69 15.46
C HIS A 183 -8.26 21.81 15.36
N PRO A 184 -9.36 22.29 14.75
CA PRO A 184 -10.59 21.51 14.61
C PRO A 184 -10.40 20.14 13.94
N ASN A 185 -9.45 20.05 13.00
CA ASN A 185 -9.13 18.80 12.30
C ASN A 185 -8.06 17.93 12.98
N PHE A 186 -7.64 18.25 14.21
CA PHE A 186 -6.60 17.49 14.93
C PHE A 186 -6.99 16.02 15.12
N ILE A 187 -8.23 15.74 15.50
CA ILE A 187 -8.69 14.38 15.80
C ILE A 187 -8.68 13.49 14.53
N PRO A 188 -9.33 13.88 13.41
CA PRO A 188 -9.25 13.14 12.15
C PRO A 188 -7.82 12.91 11.67
N ALA A 189 -7.00 13.97 11.68
CA ALA A 189 -5.62 13.91 11.24
C ALA A 189 -4.76 12.99 12.11
N ARG A 190 -4.98 12.98 13.42
CA ARG A 190 -4.29 12.08 14.35
C ARG A 190 -4.63 10.62 14.08
N PHE A 191 -5.90 10.29 13.81
CA PHE A 191 -6.28 8.91 13.47
C PHE A 191 -5.66 8.46 12.15
N LEU A 192 -5.68 9.28 11.11
CA LEU A 192 -5.03 8.95 9.84
C LEU A 192 -3.51 8.76 9.99
N LEU A 193 -2.86 9.62 10.78
CA LEU A 193 -1.43 9.47 11.07
C LEU A 193 -1.13 8.18 11.86
N LEU A 194 -1.89 7.89 12.91
CA LEU A 194 -1.72 6.65 13.69
C LEU A 194 -1.95 5.41 12.81
N THR A 195 -2.90 5.49 11.88
CA THR A 195 -3.17 4.45 10.89
C THR A 195 -1.97 4.22 9.98
N ALA A 196 -1.39 5.28 9.44
CA ALA A 196 -0.18 5.19 8.63
C ALA A 196 0.99 4.62 9.43
N CYS A 197 1.22 5.08 10.67
CA CYS A 197 2.25 4.54 11.56
C CYS A 197 2.04 3.06 11.91
N ALA A 198 0.79 2.63 12.11
CA ALA A 198 0.47 1.24 12.43
C ALA A 198 0.59 0.31 11.21
N ALA A 199 0.21 0.77 10.01
CA ALA A 199 0.31 0.01 8.76
C ALA A 199 1.76 -0.13 8.26
N PHE A 200 2.57 0.91 8.46
CA PHE A 200 3.95 1.00 7.98
C PHE A 200 4.85 -0.21 8.30
N PRO A 201 4.96 -0.71 9.56
CA PRO A 201 5.83 -1.84 9.87
C PRO A 201 5.42 -3.13 9.14
N PHE A 202 4.13 -3.41 9.01
CA PHE A 202 3.66 -4.61 8.30
C PHE A 202 3.96 -4.54 6.80
N GLN A 203 3.82 -3.35 6.21
CA GLN A 203 4.22 -3.13 4.82
C GLN A 203 5.74 -3.28 4.64
N LEU A 204 6.55 -2.83 5.62
CA LEU A 204 7.99 -3.03 5.60
C LEU A 204 8.38 -4.51 5.70
N VAL A 205 7.71 -5.31 6.54
CA VAL A 205 7.94 -6.77 6.60
C VAL A 205 7.63 -7.41 5.26
N ARG A 206 6.53 -7.01 4.60
CA ARG A 206 6.17 -7.49 3.26
C ARG A 206 7.25 -7.17 2.23
N LEU A 207 7.76 -5.94 2.22
CA LEU A 207 8.85 -5.52 1.32
C LEU A 207 10.19 -6.19 1.66
N GLY A 208 10.47 -6.41 2.95
CA GLY A 208 11.65 -7.11 3.44
C GLY A 208 11.68 -8.56 2.98
N TYR A 209 10.54 -9.25 3.01
CA TYR A 209 10.42 -10.58 2.39
C TYR A 209 10.78 -10.55 0.89
N THR A 210 10.25 -9.58 0.12
CA THR A 210 10.57 -9.44 -1.30
C THR A 210 12.06 -9.20 -1.52
N LEU A 211 12.70 -8.43 -0.62
CA LEU A 211 14.14 -8.21 -0.64
C LEU A 211 14.91 -9.51 -0.40
N THR A 212 14.60 -10.23 0.67
CA THR A 212 15.27 -11.51 0.99
C THR A 212 15.16 -12.47 -0.20
N TYR A 213 13.98 -12.59 -0.80
CA TYR A 213 13.79 -13.45 -1.96
C TYR A 213 14.59 -12.99 -3.20
N SER A 214 14.73 -11.67 -3.43
CA SER A 214 15.51 -11.11 -4.55
C SER A 214 17.03 -11.36 -4.43
N PHE A 215 17.56 -11.46 -3.21
CA PHE A 215 18.98 -11.75 -2.98
C PHE A 215 19.24 -13.22 -2.77
N THR A 216 18.28 -13.96 -2.22
CA THR A 216 18.43 -15.37 -1.88
C THR A 216 17.13 -16.11 -2.18
N PRO A 217 16.96 -16.61 -3.42
CA PRO A 217 15.73 -17.27 -3.87
C PRO A 217 15.66 -18.70 -3.34
N TYR A 218 15.51 -18.86 -2.02
CA TYR A 218 15.23 -20.15 -1.41
C TYR A 218 13.87 -20.67 -1.87
N SER A 219 13.79 -21.96 -2.21
CA SER A 219 12.54 -22.59 -2.66
C SER A 219 11.40 -22.47 -1.63
N SER A 220 11.72 -22.42 -0.34
CA SER A 220 10.74 -22.22 0.73
C SER A 220 10.14 -20.81 0.77
N LEU A 221 10.86 -19.81 0.26
CA LEU A 221 10.45 -18.40 0.19
C LEU A 221 9.82 -18.04 -1.16
N ASP A 222 9.76 -18.98 -2.10
CA ASP A 222 9.22 -18.72 -3.42
C ASP A 222 7.76 -18.21 -3.37
N PRO A 223 7.43 -17.07 -4.00
CA PRO A 223 6.08 -16.52 -3.96
C PRO A 223 5.00 -17.44 -4.56
N VAL A 224 5.41 -18.37 -5.43
CA VAL A 224 4.52 -19.22 -6.22
C VAL A 224 4.53 -20.65 -5.67
N SER A 225 5.67 -21.31 -5.66
CA SER A 225 5.84 -22.68 -5.21
C SER A 225 6.15 -22.82 -3.70
N GLY A 226 6.47 -21.73 -3.00
CA GLY A 226 6.96 -21.76 -1.63
C GLY A 226 5.97 -22.29 -0.60
N THR A 227 6.42 -22.32 0.65
CA THR A 227 5.66 -22.97 1.72
C THR A 227 4.32 -22.28 1.97
N PHE A 228 3.34 -23.05 2.43
CA PHE A 228 2.05 -22.52 2.88
C PHE A 228 2.23 -21.41 3.93
N ALA A 229 3.19 -21.56 4.85
CA ALA A 229 3.47 -20.57 5.89
C ALA A 229 3.96 -19.24 5.32
N THR A 230 4.87 -19.26 4.33
CA THR A 230 5.34 -18.06 3.62
C THR A 230 4.17 -17.31 2.99
N ARG A 231 3.29 -18.03 2.29
CA ARG A 231 2.11 -17.44 1.66
C ARG A 231 1.14 -16.85 2.68
N LEU A 232 0.76 -17.64 3.68
CA LEU A 232 -0.19 -17.22 4.71
C LEU A 232 0.31 -16.02 5.50
N VAL A 233 1.57 -16.03 5.95
CA VAL A 233 2.08 -14.98 6.87
C VAL A 233 2.63 -13.79 6.11
N LEU A 234 3.57 -14.02 5.17
CA LEU A 234 4.36 -12.95 4.56
C LEU A 234 3.72 -12.36 3.30
N MET A 235 2.85 -13.10 2.60
CA MET A 235 2.13 -12.58 1.43
C MET A 235 0.75 -12.07 1.81
N PHE A 236 -0.06 -12.93 2.43
CA PHE A 236 -1.43 -12.63 2.81
C PHE A 236 -1.52 -11.84 4.11
N GLY A 237 -0.99 -12.39 5.21
CA GLY A 237 -1.17 -11.87 6.56
C GLY A 237 -0.72 -10.42 6.70
N MET A 238 0.49 -10.10 6.23
CA MET A 238 0.99 -8.72 6.27
C MET A 238 0.09 -7.73 5.52
N GLN A 239 -0.39 -8.09 4.32
CA GLN A 239 -1.21 -7.20 3.50
C GLN A 239 -2.64 -7.08 4.02
N MET A 240 -3.21 -8.18 4.54
CA MET A 240 -4.52 -8.18 5.17
C MET A 240 -4.52 -7.31 6.43
N ILE A 241 -3.49 -7.43 7.28
CA ILE A 241 -3.34 -6.59 8.47
C ILE A 241 -3.29 -5.11 8.07
N VAL A 242 -2.47 -4.75 7.07
CA VAL A 242 -2.42 -3.38 6.55
C VAL A 242 -3.80 -2.92 6.08
N ALA A 243 -4.50 -3.73 5.28
CA ALA A 243 -5.81 -3.38 4.74
C ALA A 243 -6.87 -3.18 5.85
N VAL A 244 -6.86 -4.02 6.88
CA VAL A 244 -7.74 -3.87 8.06
C VAL A 244 -7.41 -2.60 8.84
N ILE A 245 -6.12 -2.35 9.11
CA ILE A 245 -5.67 -1.12 9.80
C ILE A 245 -6.13 0.12 9.03
N VAL A 246 -5.89 0.16 7.72
CA VAL A 246 -6.29 1.28 6.85
C VAL A 246 -7.81 1.46 6.84
N THR A 247 -8.58 0.38 6.79
CA THR A 247 -10.05 0.44 6.78
C THR A 247 -10.57 1.02 8.11
N VAL A 248 -10.16 0.45 9.24
CA VAL A 248 -10.59 0.90 10.58
C VAL A 248 -10.13 2.34 10.85
N GLY A 249 -8.88 2.63 10.49
CA GLY A 249 -8.26 3.93 10.62
C GLY A 249 -8.93 5.01 9.77
N GLY A 250 -9.28 4.68 8.53
CA GLY A 250 -10.05 5.52 7.63
C GLY A 250 -11.38 5.92 8.23
N TRP A 251 -12.16 4.95 8.71
CA TRP A 251 -13.45 5.23 9.34
C TRP A 251 -13.32 6.20 10.52
N ARG A 252 -12.31 6.02 11.36
CA ARG A 252 -12.03 6.93 12.49
C ARG A 252 -11.43 8.28 12.07
N GLY A 253 -10.80 8.34 10.91
CA GLY A 253 -10.26 9.54 10.30
C GLY A 253 -11.29 10.36 9.51
N THR A 254 -12.55 9.91 9.42
CA THR A 254 -13.62 10.68 8.79
C THR A 254 -14.04 11.89 9.64
N GLY A 255 -14.66 12.89 9.01
CA GLY A 255 -15.19 14.06 9.72
C GLY A 255 -14.27 15.29 9.76
N ALA A 256 -13.21 15.31 8.95
CA ALA A 256 -12.42 16.51 8.73
C ALA A 256 -13.27 17.64 8.13
N VAL A 257 -13.22 18.83 8.75
CA VAL A 257 -13.95 20.00 8.29
C VAL A 257 -13.25 20.56 7.05
N PRO A 258 -13.96 20.82 5.94
CA PRO A 258 -13.38 21.39 4.73
C PRO A 258 -12.72 22.75 4.98
N ASN A 259 -11.57 22.99 4.35
CA ASN A 259 -10.85 24.26 4.44
C ASN A 259 -11.70 25.48 4.01
N SER A 260 -12.66 25.30 3.10
CA SER A 260 -13.60 26.36 2.67
C SER A 260 -14.56 26.78 3.80
N ALA A 261 -15.04 25.83 4.60
CA ALA A 261 -15.90 26.11 5.75
C ALA A 261 -15.12 26.80 6.89
N GLN A 262 -13.84 26.46 7.05
CA GLN A 262 -12.96 27.11 8.03
C GLN A 262 -12.60 28.56 7.65
N SER A 263 -12.41 28.83 6.35
CA SER A 263 -12.18 30.18 5.85
C SER A 263 -13.41 31.07 6.02
N GLY A 264 -14.61 30.54 5.77
CA GLY A 264 -15.87 31.25 5.99
C GLY A 264 -16.12 31.59 7.46
N ALA A 265 -15.81 30.67 8.38
CA ALA A 265 -15.91 30.94 9.82
C ALA A 265 -14.93 32.04 10.28
N ARG A 266 -13.67 32.02 9.80
CA ARG A 266 -12.70 33.09 10.09
C ARG A 266 -13.11 34.46 9.54
N GLN A 267 -13.76 34.51 8.37
CA GLN A 267 -14.26 35.76 7.79
C GLN A 267 -15.53 36.26 8.49
N GLY A 268 -16.42 35.37 8.96
CA GLY A 268 -17.61 35.74 9.72
C GLY A 268 -17.30 36.40 11.07
N PHE A 269 -16.24 35.97 11.77
CA PHE A 269 -15.76 36.64 12.97
C PHE A 269 -14.95 37.92 12.70
N GLY A 270 -14.40 38.08 11.49
CA GLY A 270 -13.66 39.28 11.08
C GLY A 270 -14.54 40.42 10.53
N SER A 271 -15.82 40.15 10.24
CA SER A 271 -16.75 41.13 9.67
C SER A 271 -17.54 41.93 10.72
N VAL A 272 -17.34 41.69 12.02
CA VAL A 272 -17.84 42.58 13.08
C VAL A 272 -16.80 43.69 13.29
N ALA A 273 -16.54 44.46 12.22
CA ALA A 273 -15.89 45.75 12.37
C ALA A 273 -16.92 46.67 13.06
N ASN A 274 -16.55 47.18 14.24
CA ASN A 274 -17.30 48.18 14.98
C ASN A 274 -17.77 49.31 14.04
N PRO A 275 -19.09 49.62 13.96
CA PRO A 275 -19.57 50.78 13.21
C PRO A 275 -19.26 52.13 13.88
N TRP A 276 -18.42 52.17 14.93
CA TRP A 276 -18.26 53.34 15.81
C TRP A 276 -16.80 53.62 16.19
N VAL A 277 -15.89 53.61 15.21
CA VAL A 277 -14.59 54.31 15.33
C VAL A 277 -14.34 55.08 14.04
#